data_AF-A0A4Q5RWJ1-F1
#
_entry.id   AF-A0A4Q5RWJ1-F1
#
_cell.length_a   1.000
_cell.length_b   1.000
_cell.length_c   1.000
_cell.angle_alpha   90.00
_cell.angle_beta   90.00
_cell.angle_gamma   90.00
#
_symmetry.space_group_name_H-M   'P 1'
#
loop_
_entity.id
_entity.type
_entity.pdbx_description
1 polymer ?
#
loop_
_entity_poly.entity_id
_entity_poly.type
_entity_poly.pdbx_seq_one_letter_code
_entity_poly.pdbx_strand_id
1 'polypeptide(L)'
;MGDGTNIGRVRGLGSAHEGAHHWWHQRLTAGSNLILVLWFVLSIAMLPAYDWDTIHSWAGQTIVAVPLILLVLSTFYHFRLGLQVVIEDYQHDETRIVAIVALNFFTIAAGTTAIFAILKTAFTAGAI
;
A
#
# COMPACT_ATOMS: atom_id res chain seq x y z
N MET A 1 -21.81 15.76 -38.97
CA MET A 1 -21.71 14.70 -37.94
C MET A 1 -21.57 15.45 -36.62
N GLY A 2 -22.54 15.55 -35.74
CA GLY A 2 -23.75 14.75 -35.54
C GLY A 2 -23.96 14.58 -34.03
N ASP A 3 -24.19 15.70 -33.36
CA ASP A 3 -24.12 15.91 -31.91
C ASP A 3 -25.27 15.20 -31.15
N GLY A 4 -26.22 14.64 -31.91
CA GLY A 4 -27.41 13.94 -31.41
C GLY A 4 -27.22 12.46 -31.08
N THR A 5 -26.02 11.89 -31.23
CA THR A 5 -25.76 10.47 -30.89
C THR A 5 -24.60 10.32 -29.92
N ASN A 6 -24.67 9.32 -29.03
CA ASN A 6 -23.58 9.00 -28.10
C ASN A 6 -22.24 8.81 -28.82
N ILE A 7 -22.24 8.18 -30.00
CA ILE A 7 -21.03 7.97 -30.80
C ILE A 7 -20.48 9.27 -31.41
N GLY A 8 -21.34 10.25 -31.71
CA GLY A 8 -20.94 11.58 -32.17
C GLY A 8 -20.28 12.43 -31.08
N ARG A 9 -20.69 12.27 -29.81
CA ARG A 9 -20.08 12.97 -28.65
C ARG A 9 -18.69 12.44 -28.30
N VAL A 10 -18.41 11.15 -28.56
CA VAL A 10 -17.14 10.51 -28.16
C VAL A 10 -16.18 10.27 -29.33
N ARG A 11 -16.64 10.36 -30.58
CA ARG A 11 -15.76 10.24 -31.76
C ARG A 11 -14.75 11.38 -31.77
N GLY A 12 -13.46 11.03 -31.81
CA GLY A 12 -12.35 11.99 -31.86
C GLY A 12 -11.73 12.35 -30.50
N LEU A 13 -12.30 11.90 -29.38
CA LEU A 13 -11.73 12.14 -28.05
C LEU A 13 -10.49 11.26 -27.74
N GLY A 14 -10.23 10.22 -28.53
CA GLY A 14 -9.12 9.29 -28.30
C GLY A 14 -9.32 8.40 -27.07
N SER A 15 -8.35 7.53 -26.78
CA SER A 15 -8.29 6.81 -25.50
C SER A 15 -7.85 7.79 -24.41
N ALA A 16 -8.41 7.66 -23.20
CA ALA A 16 -7.90 8.41 -22.05
C ALA A 16 -6.43 8.05 -21.77
N HIS A 17 -5.96 6.84 -22.13
CA HIS A 17 -4.63 6.28 -21.82
C HIS A 17 -4.28 6.21 -20.30
N GLU A 18 -5.12 6.77 -19.44
CA GLU A 18 -5.09 6.63 -17.99
C GLU A 18 -5.73 5.29 -17.55
N GLY A 19 -5.30 4.71 -16.42
CA GLY A 19 -6.03 3.61 -15.74
C GLY A 19 -5.44 2.20 -15.93
N ALA A 20 -4.90 1.84 -17.09
CA ALA A 20 -4.28 0.51 -17.29
C ALA A 20 -3.07 0.31 -16.35
N HIS A 21 -2.28 1.37 -16.16
CA HIS A 21 -1.18 1.39 -15.20
C HIS A 21 -1.69 1.24 -13.76
N HIS A 22 -2.69 2.01 -13.35
CA HIS A 22 -3.27 1.93 -12.01
C HIS A 22 -3.81 0.50 -11.72
N TRP A 23 -4.57 -0.06 -12.66
CA TRP A 23 -5.09 -1.42 -12.60
C TRP A 23 -3.98 -2.46 -12.45
N TRP A 24 -2.92 -2.35 -13.25
CA TRP A 24 -1.78 -3.27 -13.22
C TRP A 24 -1.06 -3.22 -11.87
N HIS A 25 -0.81 -2.03 -11.34
CA HIS A 25 -0.18 -1.85 -10.03
C HIS A 25 -1.01 -2.45 -8.90
N GLN A 26 -2.35 -2.39 -8.97
CA GLN A 26 -3.20 -3.08 -7.99
C GLN A 26 -3.00 -4.61 -8.02
N ARG A 27 -2.85 -5.24 -9.19
CA ARG A 27 -2.63 -6.71 -9.28
C ARG A 27 -1.25 -7.10 -8.78
N LEU A 28 -0.24 -6.33 -9.20
CA LEU A 28 1.13 -6.57 -8.78
C LEU A 28 1.26 -6.49 -7.26
N THR A 29 0.75 -5.42 -6.66
CA THR A 29 0.78 -5.21 -5.20
C THR A 29 -0.11 -6.20 -4.46
N ALA A 30 -1.26 -6.60 -4.99
CA ALA A 30 -2.08 -7.66 -4.39
C ALA A 30 -1.32 -9.00 -4.34
N GLY A 31 -0.64 -9.37 -5.43
CA GLY A 31 0.20 -10.57 -5.48
C GLY A 31 1.39 -10.49 -4.51
N SER A 32 2.07 -9.35 -4.45
CA SER A 32 3.14 -9.09 -3.48
C SER A 32 2.64 -9.20 -2.04
N ASN A 33 1.50 -8.58 -1.73
CA ASN A 33 0.89 -8.62 -0.40
C ASN A 33 0.48 -10.03 -0.02
N LEU A 34 -0.07 -10.83 -0.93
CA LEU A 34 -0.41 -12.22 -0.65
C LEU A 34 0.83 -12.99 -0.16
N ILE A 35 1.95 -12.87 -0.87
CA ILE A 35 3.20 -13.55 -0.51
C ILE A 35 3.74 -13.02 0.83
N LEU A 36 3.84 -11.70 0.97
CA LEU A 36 4.44 -11.07 2.15
C LEU A 36 3.59 -11.24 3.42
N VAL A 37 2.27 -11.18 3.32
CA VAL A 37 1.35 -11.42 4.45
C VAL A 37 1.38 -12.88 4.86
N LEU A 38 1.39 -13.83 3.91
CA LEU A 38 1.52 -15.25 4.24
C LEU A 38 2.84 -15.52 4.96
N TRP A 39 3.95 -14.97 4.44
CA TRP A 39 5.24 -15.05 5.13
C TRP A 39 5.18 -14.45 6.54
N PHE A 40 4.62 -13.24 6.70
CA PHE A 40 4.54 -12.56 7.99
C PHE A 40 3.75 -13.36 9.02
N VAL A 41 2.55 -13.84 8.65
CA VAL A 41 1.69 -14.63 9.54
C VAL A 41 2.35 -15.95 9.92
N LEU A 42 2.92 -16.67 8.96
CA LEU A 42 3.62 -17.93 9.24
C LEU A 42 4.86 -17.69 10.11
N SER A 43 5.64 -16.64 9.82
CA SER A 43 6.84 -16.29 10.59
C SER A 43 6.51 -15.97 12.04
N ILE A 44 5.43 -15.20 12.29
CA ILE A 44 4.96 -14.91 13.65
C ILE A 44 4.44 -16.20 14.32
N ALA A 45 3.65 -17.01 13.61
CA ALA A 45 3.05 -18.23 14.16
C ALA A 45 4.09 -19.30 14.57
N MET A 46 5.29 -19.27 13.97
CA MET A 46 6.41 -20.17 14.30
C MET A 46 7.30 -19.65 15.44
N LEU A 47 7.02 -18.47 16.01
CA LEU A 47 7.80 -17.98 17.15
C LEU A 47 7.54 -18.82 18.41
N PRO A 48 8.56 -18.99 19.27
CA PRO A 48 8.43 -19.78 20.50
C PRO A 48 7.57 -19.09 21.57
N ALA A 49 7.43 -17.76 21.49
CA ALA A 49 6.66 -16.93 22.40
C ALA A 49 6.27 -15.60 21.72
N TYR A 50 5.38 -14.84 22.35
CA TYR A 50 4.87 -13.55 21.84
C TYR A 50 5.11 -12.40 22.83
N ASP A 51 6.09 -12.56 23.73
CA ASP A 51 6.56 -11.48 24.60
C ASP A 51 7.38 -10.43 23.82
N TRP A 52 7.61 -9.30 24.48
CA TRP A 52 8.30 -8.16 23.87
C TRP A 52 9.71 -8.51 23.42
N ASP A 53 10.48 -9.24 24.24
CA ASP A 53 11.87 -9.59 23.95
C ASP A 53 11.97 -10.48 22.70
N THR A 54 11.10 -11.49 22.59
CA THR A 54 11.04 -12.41 21.46
C THR A 54 10.70 -11.67 20.17
N ILE A 55 9.68 -10.81 20.17
CA ILE A 55 9.27 -10.04 18.99
C ILE A 55 10.33 -9.00 18.61
N HIS A 56 10.90 -8.30 19.59
CA HIS A 56 11.92 -7.28 19.36
C HIS A 56 13.18 -7.89 18.73
N SER A 57 13.64 -9.03 19.26
CA SER A 57 14.77 -9.79 18.71
C SER A 57 14.49 -10.30 17.30
N TRP A 58 13.31 -10.89 17.07
CA TRP A 58 12.88 -11.37 15.75
C TRP A 58 12.85 -10.25 14.70
N ALA A 59 12.17 -9.14 15.00
CA ALA A 59 12.06 -8.00 14.10
C ALA A 59 13.40 -7.31 13.85
N GLY A 60 14.35 -7.44 14.78
CA GLY A 60 15.70 -6.89 14.68
C GLY A 60 16.60 -7.62 13.68
N GLN A 61 16.27 -8.86 13.29
CA GLN A 61 17.08 -9.63 12.35
C GLN A 61 16.96 -9.05 10.94
N THR A 62 18.08 -8.86 10.24
CA THR A 62 18.08 -8.34 8.86
C THR A 62 17.18 -9.12 7.90
N ILE A 63 17.16 -10.45 8.03
CA ILE A 63 16.34 -11.36 7.21
C ILE A 63 14.82 -11.17 7.45
N VAL A 64 14.44 -10.54 8.56
CA VAL A 64 13.05 -10.22 8.93
C VAL A 64 12.74 -8.74 8.65
N ALA A 65 13.63 -7.83 9.02
CA ALA A 65 13.46 -6.39 8.84
C ALA A 65 13.26 -6.00 7.37
N VAL A 66 14.03 -6.60 6.44
CA VAL A 66 13.90 -6.32 5.00
C VAL A 66 12.51 -6.70 4.46
N PRO A 67 12.01 -7.94 4.63
CA PRO A 67 10.66 -8.27 4.18
C PRO A 67 9.55 -7.53 4.94
N LEU A 68 9.74 -7.13 6.21
CA LEU A 68 8.82 -6.22 6.89
C LEU A 68 8.74 -4.85 6.21
N ILE A 69 9.87 -4.26 5.81
CA ILE A 69 9.89 -2.99 5.06
C ILE A 69 9.17 -3.16 3.71
N LEU A 70 9.43 -4.27 3.00
CA LEU A 70 8.74 -4.57 1.73
C LEU A 70 7.23 -4.73 1.94
N LEU A 71 6.80 -5.39 3.02
CA LEU A 71 5.39 -5.54 3.38
C LEU A 71 4.75 -4.18 3.61
N VAL A 72 5.39 -3.28 4.36
CA VAL A 72 4.90 -1.91 4.58
C VAL A 72 4.79 -1.16 3.25
N LEU A 73 5.86 -1.15 2.44
CA LEU A 73 5.85 -0.45 1.15
C LEU A 73 4.72 -0.96 0.23
N SER A 74 4.59 -2.28 0.09
CA SER A 74 3.59 -2.90 -0.78
C SER A 74 2.17 -2.70 -0.27
N THR A 75 1.94 -2.85 1.05
CA THR A 75 0.61 -2.71 1.67
C THR A 75 0.14 -1.26 1.63
N PHE A 76 0.99 -0.30 1.99
CA PHE A 76 0.61 1.12 1.97
C PHE A 76 0.40 1.63 0.55
N TYR A 77 1.21 1.17 -0.42
CA TYR A 77 0.97 1.50 -1.82
C TYR A 77 -0.34 0.89 -2.33
N HIS A 78 -0.62 -0.38 -2.04
CA HIS A 78 -1.89 -1.04 -2.38
C HIS A 78 -3.10 -0.33 -1.75
N PHE A 79 -3.01 -0.01 -0.46
CA PHE A 79 -4.03 0.72 0.28
C PHE A 79 -4.36 2.06 -0.38
N ARG A 80 -3.34 2.84 -0.75
CA ARG A 80 -3.52 4.13 -1.42
C ARG A 80 -4.18 3.99 -2.78
N LEU A 81 -3.83 2.96 -3.57
CA LEU A 81 -4.48 2.69 -4.85
C LEU A 81 -5.95 2.28 -4.67
N GLY A 82 -6.23 1.34 -3.77
CA GLY A 82 -7.58 0.84 -3.54
C GLY A 82 -8.51 1.89 -2.96
N LEU A 83 -8.07 2.63 -1.93
CA LEU A 83 -8.90 3.66 -1.32
C LEU A 83 -9.10 4.86 -2.24
N GLN A 84 -8.15 5.15 -3.14
CA GLN A 84 -8.40 6.13 -4.19
C GLN A 84 -9.63 5.73 -5.01
N VAL A 85 -9.70 4.50 -5.52
CA VAL A 85 -10.87 4.02 -6.29
C VAL A 85 -12.17 4.17 -5.48
N VAL A 86 -12.16 3.76 -4.21
CA VAL A 86 -13.34 3.92 -3.32
C VAL A 86 -13.75 5.39 -3.20
N ILE A 87 -12.80 6.31 -2.97
CA ILE A 87 -13.12 7.74 -2.86
C ILE A 87 -13.68 8.28 -4.17
N GLU A 88 -13.13 7.86 -5.31
CA GLU A 88 -13.56 8.31 -6.63
C GLU A 88 -14.93 7.75 -7.04
N ASP A 89 -15.30 6.57 -6.56
CA ASP A 89 -16.58 5.91 -6.84
C ASP A 89 -17.72 6.43 -5.95
N TYR A 90 -17.41 6.82 -4.70
CA TYR A 90 -18.44 7.12 -3.70
C TYR A 90 -18.53 8.59 -3.30
N GLN A 91 -17.49 9.41 -3.50
CA GLN A 91 -17.53 10.82 -3.14
C GLN A 91 -17.68 11.75 -4.36
N HIS A 92 -18.86 12.36 -4.44
CA HIS A 92 -19.29 13.15 -5.60
C HIS A 92 -19.17 14.67 -5.41
N ASP A 93 -18.99 15.13 -4.18
CA ASP A 93 -18.84 16.55 -3.85
C ASP A 93 -17.36 16.99 -3.85
N GLU A 94 -17.13 18.28 -3.60
CA GLU A 94 -15.80 18.89 -3.55
C GLU A 94 -14.90 18.31 -2.45
N THR A 95 -15.45 17.66 -1.43
CA THR A 95 -14.66 17.07 -0.34
C THR A 95 -13.90 15.82 -0.80
N ARG A 96 -14.19 15.28 -1.99
CA ARG A 96 -13.38 14.25 -2.67
C ARG A 96 -11.90 14.64 -2.71
N ILE A 97 -11.59 15.90 -3.01
CA ILE A 97 -10.19 16.38 -3.09
C ILE A 97 -9.54 16.32 -1.72
N VAL A 98 -10.25 16.76 -0.68
CA VAL A 98 -9.76 16.71 0.72
C VAL A 98 -9.49 15.27 1.13
N ALA A 99 -10.38 14.33 0.80
CA ALA A 99 -10.21 12.90 1.10
C ALA A 99 -8.99 12.30 0.37
N ILE A 100 -8.78 12.62 -0.91
CA ILE A 100 -7.60 12.16 -1.67
C ILE A 100 -6.32 12.74 -1.06
N VAL A 101 -6.31 14.02 -0.70
CA VAL A 101 -5.15 14.66 -0.08
C VAL A 101 -4.84 14.00 1.27
N ALA A 102 -5.86 13.84 2.13
CA ALA A 102 -5.73 13.19 3.43
C ALA A 102 -5.21 11.76 3.31
N LEU A 103 -5.70 10.98 2.33
CA LEU A 103 -5.22 9.64 2.02
C LEU A 103 -3.71 9.65 1.72
N ASN A 104 -3.24 10.51 0.82
CA ASN A 104 -1.83 10.55 0.47
C ASN A 104 -0.94 10.95 1.68
N PHE A 105 -1.36 11.95 2.46
CA PHE A 105 -0.63 12.34 3.67
C PHE A 105 -0.59 11.23 4.71
N PHE A 106 -1.73 10.56 4.96
CA PHE A 106 -1.79 9.43 5.87
C PHE A 106 -0.89 8.29 5.41
N THR A 107 -0.95 7.90 4.13
CA THR A 107 -0.12 6.82 3.58
C THR A 107 1.37 7.10 3.77
N ILE A 108 1.81 8.32 3.49
CA ILE A 108 3.22 8.71 3.65
C ILE A 108 3.59 8.71 5.14
N ALA A 109 2.82 9.41 5.98
CA ALA A 109 3.14 9.56 7.40
C ALA A 109 3.19 8.21 8.12
N ALA A 110 2.16 7.37 7.94
CA ALA A 110 2.08 6.07 8.59
C ALA A 110 3.10 5.08 8.01
N GLY A 111 3.29 5.05 6.67
CA GLY A 111 4.28 4.20 6.03
C GLY A 111 5.71 4.53 6.46
N THR A 112 6.08 5.82 6.47
CA THR A 112 7.40 6.28 6.94
C THR A 112 7.61 5.97 8.42
N THR A 113 6.59 6.18 9.25
CA THR A 113 6.68 5.86 10.70
C THR A 113 6.93 4.38 10.92
N ALA A 114 6.22 3.49 10.21
CA ALA A 114 6.42 2.05 10.30
C ALA A 114 7.81 1.63 9.83
N ILE A 115 8.28 2.14 8.68
CA ILE A 115 9.65 1.86 8.19
C ILE A 115 10.69 2.35 9.19
N PHE A 116 10.54 3.55 9.73
CA PHE A 116 11.46 4.09 10.73
C PHE A 116 11.50 3.23 12.00
N ALA A 117 10.36 2.74 12.48
CA ALA A 117 10.31 1.85 13.64
C ALA A 117 11.02 0.51 13.38
N ILE A 118 10.86 -0.07 12.19
CA ILE A 118 11.56 -1.30 11.78
C ILE A 118 13.07 -1.04 11.72
N LEU A 119 13.51 0.02 11.05
CA LEU A 119 14.92 0.38 10.94
C LEU A 119 15.55 0.67 12.30
N LYS A 120 14.84 1.40 13.17
CA LYS A 120 15.28 1.65 14.54
C LYS A 120 15.52 0.32 15.26
N THR A 121 14.55 -0.60 15.19
CA THR A 121 14.66 -1.92 15.81
C THR A 121 15.84 -2.72 15.24
N ALA A 122 15.97 -2.78 13.91
CA ALA A 122 17.03 -3.51 13.23
C ALA A 122 18.44 -2.99 13.56
N PHE A 123 18.59 -1.68 13.74
CA PHE A 123 19.89 -1.08 14.04
C PHE A 123 20.22 -1.04 15.53
N THR A 124 19.22 -1.14 16.42
CA THR A 124 19.47 -1.20 17.88
C THR A 124 19.56 -2.62 18.42
N ALA A 125 18.96 -3.62 17.76
CA ALA A 125 18.93 -5.00 18.25
C ALA A 125 20.31 -5.69 18.26
N GLY A 126 21.29 -5.21 17.47
CA GLY A 126 22.69 -5.67 17.52
C GLY A 126 23.60 -4.85 18.43
N ALA A 127 23.06 -3.84 19.13
CA ALA A 127 23.83 -2.91 19.98
C ALA A 127 23.69 -3.22 21.48
N ILE A 128 23.15 -4.39 21.84
CA ILE A 128 22.99 -4.88 23.22
C ILE A 128 23.82 -6.15 23.40
#